data_AF-A0A920TUG0-F1
#
_entry.id   AF-A0A920TUG0-F1
#
_cell.length_a   1.000
_cell.length_b   1.000
_cell.length_c   1.000
_cell.angle_alpha   90.00
_cell.angle_beta   90.00
_cell.angle_gamma   90.00
#
_symmetry.space_group_name_H-M   'P 1'
#
loop_
_entity.id
_entity.type
_entity.pdbx_description
1 polymer ?
#
loop_
_entity_poly.entity_id
_entity_poly.type
_entity_poly.pdbx_seq_one_letter_code
_entity_poly.pdbx_strand_id
1 'polypeptide(L)'
;MRPSLEDLLNMEPEEIWKRNERPTPGQIRSKQQIYYEDVEEGFELPKYIYKPTPTHLFRWSAAIENFHRIHYDLVFGLNHDKNPSILVQGSWKQSVVPQFLKDWVAPTGWPWKARFEHRAMLVPGDVLIMWGIVTGKEEKPEWVL
;
A
#
# COMPACT_ATOMS: atom_id res chain seq x y z
N MET A 1 4.60 -15.45 -16.45
CA MET A 1 4.97 -14.02 -16.44
C MET A 1 4.16 -13.33 -15.36
N ARG A 2 4.75 -12.40 -14.59
CA ARG A 2 3.99 -11.55 -13.65
C ARG A 2 2.97 -10.72 -14.46
N PRO A 3 1.68 -10.66 -14.09
CA PRO A 3 0.72 -9.83 -14.81
C PRO A 3 1.10 -8.35 -14.69
N SER A 4 0.87 -7.60 -15.77
CA SER A 4 1.00 -6.15 -15.75
C SER A 4 -0.06 -5.53 -14.84
N LEU A 5 0.06 -4.24 -14.52
CA LEU A 5 -0.98 -3.54 -13.77
C LEU A 5 -2.30 -3.53 -14.56
N GLU A 6 -2.21 -3.30 -15.87
CA GLU A 6 -3.36 -3.27 -16.77
C GLU A 6 -4.08 -4.63 -16.82
N ASP A 7 -3.32 -5.74 -16.85
CA ASP A 7 -3.90 -7.07 -16.76
C ASP A 7 -4.70 -7.26 -15.47
N LEU A 8 -4.14 -6.84 -14.33
CA LEU A 8 -4.83 -6.96 -13.04
C LEU A 8 -6.10 -6.11 -12.98
N LEU A 9 -6.08 -4.90 -13.52
CA LEU A 9 -7.25 -4.01 -13.51
C LEU A 9 -8.42 -4.54 -14.34
N ASN A 10 -8.16 -5.45 -15.29
CA ASN A 10 -9.16 -6.12 -16.12
C ASN A 10 -9.63 -7.47 -15.54
N MET A 11 -9.16 -7.86 -14.36
CA MET A 11 -9.57 -9.10 -13.69
C MET A 11 -10.68 -8.88 -12.66
N GLU A 12 -11.42 -9.94 -12.36
CA GLU A 12 -12.36 -9.95 -11.24
C GLU A 12 -11.62 -9.78 -9.89
N PRO A 13 -12.21 -9.09 -8.89
CA PRO A 13 -11.57 -8.81 -7.59
C PRO A 13 -10.98 -10.05 -6.89
N GLU A 14 -11.67 -11.19 -6.97
CA GLU A 14 -11.24 -12.46 -6.38
C GLU A 14 -10.01 -13.04 -7.08
N GLU A 15 -9.88 -12.82 -8.40
CA GLU A 15 -8.72 -13.24 -9.16
C GLU A 15 -7.54 -12.30 -8.94
N ILE A 16 -7.78 -10.99 -8.83
CA ILE A 16 -6.76 -10.01 -8.42
C ILE A 16 -6.13 -10.46 -7.10
N TRP A 17 -6.96 -10.76 -6.08
CA TRP A 17 -6.46 -11.17 -4.76
C TRP A 17 -5.51 -12.37 -4.79
N LYS A 18 -5.76 -13.36 -5.65
CA LYS A 18 -4.88 -14.55 -5.80
C LYS A 18 -3.50 -14.21 -6.38
N ARG A 19 -3.32 -13.04 -6.98
CA ARG A 19 -2.05 -12.56 -7.54
C ARG A 19 -1.24 -11.71 -6.57
N ASN A 20 -1.59 -11.70 -5.28
CA ASN A 20 -0.90 -10.88 -4.30
C ASN A 20 0.57 -11.31 -4.14
N GLU A 21 1.48 -10.37 -4.35
CA GLU A 21 2.93 -10.61 -4.35
C GLU A 21 3.60 -10.16 -3.05
N ARG A 22 2.77 -9.82 -2.06
CA ARG A 22 3.26 -9.45 -0.74
C ARG A 22 3.98 -10.64 -0.08
N PRO A 23 5.26 -10.47 0.31
CA PRO A 23 6.02 -11.54 0.92
C PRO A 23 5.49 -11.86 2.32
N THR A 24 5.56 -13.13 2.67
CA THR A 24 5.33 -13.60 4.04
C THR A 24 6.45 -13.14 4.97
N PRO A 25 6.23 -13.09 6.30
CA PRO A 25 7.29 -12.76 7.26
C PRO A 25 8.53 -13.66 7.15
N GLY A 26 8.36 -14.94 6.81
CA GLY A 26 9.48 -15.86 6.57
C GLY A 26 10.31 -15.46 5.36
N GLN A 27 9.65 -15.13 4.24
CA GLN A 27 10.32 -14.66 3.02
C GLN A 27 11.04 -13.33 3.23
N ILE A 28 10.47 -12.40 4.03
CA ILE A 28 11.14 -11.14 4.37
C ILE A 28 12.44 -11.42 5.16
N ARG A 29 12.39 -12.33 6.14
CA ARG A 29 13.55 -12.66 6.99
C ARG A 29 14.69 -13.34 6.23
N SER A 30 14.39 -14.13 5.21
CA SER A 30 15.39 -14.83 4.39
C SER A 30 15.77 -14.10 3.11
N LYS A 31 15.20 -12.91 2.88
CA LYS A 31 15.43 -12.12 1.67
C LYS A 31 16.89 -11.69 1.57
N GLN A 32 17.46 -11.83 0.38
CA GLN A 32 18.79 -11.30 0.06
C GLN A 32 18.73 -9.80 -0.17
N GLN A 33 19.79 -9.09 0.24
CA GLN A 33 19.89 -7.65 0.02
C GLN A 33 19.93 -7.35 -1.47
N ILE A 34 19.13 -6.38 -1.89
CA ILE A 34 19.24 -5.74 -3.21
C ILE A 34 20.09 -4.48 -3.08
N TYR A 35 20.91 -4.22 -4.09
CA TYR A 35 21.79 -3.07 -4.12
C TYR A 35 21.38 -2.09 -5.22
N TYR A 36 22.06 -0.95 -5.25
CA TYR A 36 21.79 0.11 -6.22
C TYR A 36 21.96 -0.36 -7.67
N GLU A 37 22.87 -1.31 -7.89
CA GLU A 37 23.22 -1.89 -9.19
C GLU A 37 22.18 -2.90 -9.68
N ASP A 38 21.32 -3.42 -8.80
CA ASP A 38 20.29 -4.40 -9.15
C ASP A 38 19.01 -3.75 -9.68
N VAL A 39 18.93 -2.41 -9.66
CA VAL A 39 17.72 -1.64 -9.95
C VAL A 39 17.98 -0.69 -11.11
N GLU A 40 17.11 -0.70 -12.10
CA GLU A 40 17.18 0.19 -13.26
C GLU A 40 15.90 1.01 -13.41
N GLU A 41 15.98 2.12 -14.15
CA GLU A 41 14.80 2.89 -14.52
C GLU A 41 13.81 2.02 -15.31
N GLY A 42 12.52 2.19 -15.03
CA GLY A 42 11.46 1.35 -15.57
C GLY A 42 11.25 0.03 -14.83
N PHE A 43 12.06 -0.30 -13.81
CA PHE A 43 11.83 -1.49 -13.00
C PHE A 43 10.47 -1.45 -12.29
N GLU A 44 9.61 -2.43 -12.56
CA GLU A 44 8.34 -2.60 -11.87
C GLU A 44 8.52 -3.29 -10.51
N LEU A 45 8.13 -2.60 -9.44
CA LEU A 45 8.09 -3.21 -8.12
C LEU A 45 6.98 -4.28 -8.02
N PRO A 46 7.07 -5.21 -7.05
CA PRO A 46 6.00 -6.15 -6.75
C PRO A 46 4.64 -5.49 -6.48
N LYS A 47 3.55 -6.17 -6.86
CA LYS A 47 2.20 -5.66 -6.68
C LYS A 47 1.61 -6.23 -5.39
N TYR A 48 1.45 -5.38 -4.38
CA TYR A 48 0.86 -5.79 -3.10
C TYR A 48 -0.63 -5.50 -3.14
N ILE A 49 -1.42 -6.50 -2.78
CA ILE A 49 -2.88 -6.42 -2.89
C ILE A 49 -3.46 -6.38 -1.49
N TYR A 50 -4.46 -5.53 -1.29
CA TYR A 50 -5.13 -5.30 -0.01
C TYR A 50 -6.64 -5.32 -0.20
N LYS A 51 -7.36 -5.86 0.80
CA LYS A 51 -8.83 -5.86 0.86
C LYS A 51 -9.27 -5.51 2.29
N PRO A 52 -9.27 -4.22 2.68
CA PRO A 52 -9.65 -3.80 4.02
C PRO A 52 -11.08 -4.24 4.36
N THR A 53 -11.25 -4.84 5.53
CA THR A 53 -12.56 -5.22 6.07
C THR A 53 -13.01 -4.20 7.12
N PRO A 54 -14.29 -4.16 7.50
CA PRO A 54 -14.74 -3.31 8.61
C PRO A 54 -13.94 -3.56 9.91
N THR A 55 -13.59 -4.82 10.19
CA THR A 55 -12.73 -5.18 11.32
C THR A 55 -11.33 -4.56 11.21
N HIS A 56 -10.75 -4.52 10.01
CA HIS A 56 -9.49 -3.84 9.79
C HIS A 56 -9.59 -2.34 10.09
N LEU A 57 -10.65 -1.68 9.59
CA LEU A 57 -10.88 -0.24 9.82
C LEU A 57 -10.99 0.06 11.31
N PHE A 58 -11.77 -0.74 12.05
CA PHE A 58 -11.88 -0.63 13.50
C PHE A 58 -10.52 -0.78 14.20
N ARG A 59 -9.75 -1.83 13.86
CA ARG A 59 -8.41 -2.07 14.44
C ARG A 59 -7.45 -0.92 14.16
N TRP A 60 -7.48 -0.35 12.96
CA TRP A 60 -6.64 0.79 12.62
C TRP A 60 -7.02 2.03 13.42
N SER A 61 -8.32 2.35 13.49
CA SER A 61 -8.84 3.45 14.33
C SER A 61 -8.39 3.33 15.78
N ALA A 62 -8.45 2.12 16.36
CA ALA A 62 -7.95 1.88 17.72
C ALA A 62 -6.43 2.03 17.83
N ALA A 63 -5.66 1.54 16.86
CA ALA A 63 -4.20 1.56 16.90
C ALA A 63 -3.59 2.96 16.81
N ILE A 64 -4.25 3.88 16.11
CA ILE A 64 -3.77 5.26 15.94
C ILE A 64 -4.63 6.29 16.68
N GLU A 65 -5.54 5.84 17.54
CA GLU A 65 -6.48 6.67 18.29
C GLU A 65 -7.29 7.65 17.41
N ASN A 66 -7.64 7.22 16.18
CA ASN A 66 -8.51 7.99 15.29
C ASN A 66 -9.96 7.52 15.44
N PHE A 67 -10.72 8.26 16.25
CA PHE A 67 -12.13 7.99 16.54
C PHE A 67 -13.13 8.69 15.62
N HIS A 68 -12.69 9.23 14.47
CA HIS A 68 -13.60 9.86 13.53
C HIS A 68 -14.65 8.85 13.02
N ARG A 69 -15.93 9.20 13.19
CA ARG A 69 -17.07 8.27 13.03
C ARG A 69 -17.23 7.71 11.63
N ILE A 70 -16.74 8.40 10.60
CA ILE A 70 -16.78 7.93 9.20
C ILE A 70 -16.08 6.58 8.99
N HIS A 71 -15.25 6.13 9.94
CA HIS A 71 -14.50 4.88 9.81
C HIS A 71 -15.21 3.66 10.42
N TYR A 72 -16.28 3.83 11.21
CA TYR A 72 -16.94 2.72 11.91
C TYR A 72 -18.46 2.89 12.08
N ASP A 73 -19.00 4.09 11.99
CA ASP A 73 -20.43 4.38 12.13
C ASP A 73 -21.04 4.59 10.74
N LEU A 74 -21.66 3.53 10.22
CA LEU A 74 -22.27 3.55 8.88
C LEU A 74 -23.39 4.58 8.77
N VAL A 75 -24.26 4.67 9.78
CA VAL A 75 -25.41 5.58 9.76
C VAL A 75 -24.93 7.03 9.74
N PHE A 76 -23.90 7.36 10.52
CA PHE A 76 -23.28 8.67 10.49
C PHE A 76 -22.63 8.96 9.12
N GLY A 77 -21.80 8.03 8.61
CA GLY A 77 -21.11 8.20 7.32
C GLY A 77 -22.07 8.45 6.16
N LEU A 78 -23.16 7.68 6.07
CA LEU A 78 -24.17 7.82 5.02
C LEU A 78 -25.01 9.10 5.18
N ASN A 79 -25.47 9.40 6.40
CA ASN A 79 -26.50 10.42 6.60
C ASN A 79 -25.95 11.81 6.92
N HIS A 80 -24.80 11.91 7.61
CA HIS A 80 -24.17 13.18 7.97
C HIS A 80 -23.21 13.64 6.87
N ASP A 81 -22.17 12.85 6.60
CA ASP A 81 -21.09 13.21 5.65
C ASP A 81 -21.36 12.81 4.20
N LYS A 82 -22.48 12.12 3.94
CA LYS A 82 -22.90 11.67 2.60
C LYS A 82 -21.85 10.80 1.89
N ASN A 83 -21.11 10.01 2.67
CA ASN A 83 -20.16 9.04 2.16
C ASN A 83 -20.87 7.82 1.56
N PRO A 84 -20.23 7.07 0.64
CA PRO A 84 -20.80 5.84 0.08
C PRO A 84 -20.90 4.68 1.08
N SER A 85 -20.10 4.69 2.14
CA SER A 85 -20.07 3.71 3.23
C SER A 85 -19.22 4.26 4.38
N ILE A 86 -18.84 3.41 5.35
CA ILE A 86 -17.66 3.72 6.18
C ILE A 86 -16.41 3.79 5.28
N LEU A 87 -15.53 4.73 5.56
CA LEU A 87 -14.37 5.01 4.71
C LEU A 87 -13.09 4.42 5.27
N VAL A 88 -12.26 3.85 4.39
CA VAL A 88 -10.90 3.45 4.72
C VAL A 88 -10.05 4.69 5.06
N GLN A 89 -9.26 4.63 6.13
CA GLN A 89 -8.48 5.77 6.60
C GLN A 89 -7.41 6.21 5.59
N GLY A 90 -7.30 7.53 5.37
CA GLY A 90 -6.18 8.12 4.63
C GLY A 90 -4.82 7.77 5.25
N SER A 91 -4.73 7.79 6.58
CA SER A 91 -3.52 7.43 7.32
C SER A 91 -3.13 5.96 7.15
N TRP A 92 -4.10 5.06 6.97
CA TRP A 92 -3.80 3.66 6.66
C TRP A 92 -3.20 3.54 5.25
N LYS A 93 -3.79 4.18 4.24
CA LYS A 93 -3.20 4.20 2.88
C LYS A 93 -1.76 4.74 2.90
N GLN A 94 -1.52 5.77 3.71
CA GLN A 94 -0.20 6.36 3.89
C GLN A 94 0.80 5.41 4.55
N SER A 95 0.36 4.53 5.47
CA SER A 95 1.25 3.56 6.13
C SER A 95 1.59 2.36 5.26
N VAL A 96 0.75 2.03 4.28
CA VAL A 96 0.99 0.94 3.33
C VAL A 96 2.23 1.20 2.45
N VAL A 97 2.44 2.43 1.97
CA VAL A 97 3.57 2.78 1.09
C VAL A 97 4.95 2.58 1.75
N PRO A 98 5.25 3.12 2.94
CA PRO A 98 6.55 2.90 3.57
C PRO A 98 6.76 1.44 3.98
N GLN A 99 5.71 0.71 4.36
CA GLN A 99 5.79 -0.74 4.53
C GLN A 99 6.19 -1.44 3.22
N PHE A 100 5.49 -1.14 2.13
CA PHE A 100 5.74 -1.70 0.82
C PHE A 100 7.19 -1.45 0.36
N LEU A 101 7.66 -0.22 0.47
CA LEU A 101 9.03 0.15 0.13
C LEU A 101 10.03 -0.55 1.06
N LYS A 102 9.79 -0.59 2.38
CA LYS A 102 10.69 -1.24 3.32
C LYS A 102 10.79 -2.74 3.08
N ASP A 103 9.67 -3.43 2.83
CA ASP A 103 9.64 -4.85 2.48
C ASP A 103 10.42 -5.09 1.16
N TRP A 104 10.33 -4.14 0.21
CA TRP A 104 11.07 -4.20 -1.06
C TRP A 104 12.58 -4.00 -0.91
N VAL A 105 13.05 -3.12 -0.04
CA VAL A 105 14.51 -2.86 0.14
C VAL A 105 15.15 -3.59 1.33
N ALA A 106 14.37 -4.39 2.06
CA ALA A 106 14.87 -5.23 3.15
C ALA A 106 16.01 -6.17 2.69
N PRO A 107 16.96 -6.54 3.59
CA PRO A 107 16.98 -6.22 5.02
C PRO A 107 17.47 -4.80 5.39
N THR A 108 18.49 -4.26 4.74
CA THR A 108 19.21 -3.06 5.21
C THR A 108 18.74 -1.75 4.59
N GLY A 109 18.13 -1.79 3.39
CA GLY A 109 17.69 -0.57 2.71
C GLY A 109 16.63 0.20 3.50
N TRP A 110 16.57 1.52 3.32
CA TRP A 110 15.71 2.39 4.12
C TRP A 110 14.92 3.38 3.25
N PRO A 111 13.57 3.38 3.31
CA PRO A 111 12.77 4.43 2.68
C PRO A 111 13.08 5.79 3.31
N TRP A 112 13.54 6.75 2.49
CA TRP A 112 13.95 8.07 2.98
C TRP A 112 12.79 9.07 3.07
N LYS A 113 12.01 9.19 1.99
CA LYS A 113 10.99 10.23 1.85
C LYS A 113 9.80 9.71 1.06
N ALA A 114 8.61 10.08 1.50
CA ALA A 114 7.37 9.82 0.79
C ALA A 114 6.51 11.09 0.72
N ARG A 115 5.71 11.21 -0.35
CA ARG A 115 4.69 12.24 -0.54
C ARG A 115 3.39 11.55 -0.91
N PHE A 116 2.26 12.09 -0.45
CA PHE A 116 0.97 11.44 -0.54
C PHE A 116 -0.12 12.41 -0.96
N GLU A 117 -1.03 11.90 -1.78
CA GLU A 117 -2.25 12.60 -2.15
C GLU A 117 -3.42 11.60 -2.12
N HIS A 118 -4.55 12.01 -1.56
CA HIS A 118 -5.76 11.21 -1.55
C HIS A 118 -6.68 11.71 -2.66
N ARG A 119 -6.90 10.87 -3.68
CA ARG A 119 -7.68 11.25 -4.88
C ARG A 119 -9.01 10.51 -5.03
N ALA A 120 -9.26 9.53 -4.18
CA ALA A 120 -10.51 8.78 -4.16
C ALA A 120 -10.85 8.30 -2.74
N MET A 121 -12.15 8.16 -2.49
CA MET A 121 -12.69 7.44 -1.34
C MET A 121 -12.55 5.94 -1.58
N LEU A 122 -12.39 5.20 -0.49
CA LEU A 122 -12.34 3.74 -0.49
C LEU A 122 -13.27 3.22 0.59
N VAL A 123 -13.95 2.13 0.30
CA VAL A 123 -14.90 1.47 1.19
C VAL A 123 -14.46 0.03 1.47
N PRO A 124 -14.93 -0.60 2.56
CA PRO A 124 -14.64 -2.00 2.82
C PRO A 124 -15.07 -2.91 1.67
N GLY A 125 -14.22 -3.87 1.33
CA GLY A 125 -14.44 -4.78 0.20
C GLY A 125 -13.74 -4.37 -1.08
N ASP A 126 -13.37 -3.09 -1.23
CA ASP A 126 -12.54 -2.62 -2.34
C ASP A 126 -11.21 -3.37 -2.37
N VAL A 127 -10.74 -3.66 -3.57
CA VAL A 127 -9.41 -4.23 -3.81
C VAL A 127 -8.45 -3.10 -4.15
N LEU A 128 -7.40 -2.98 -3.34
CA LEU A 128 -6.29 -2.05 -3.60
C LEU A 128 -5.10 -2.81 -4.17
N ILE A 129 -4.54 -2.27 -5.24
CA ILE A 129 -3.26 -2.70 -5.80
C ILE A 129 -2.25 -1.60 -5.51
N MET A 130 -1.29 -1.88 -4.63
CA MET A 130 -0.10 -1.08 -4.42
C MET A 130 0.95 -1.51 -5.44
N TRP A 131 1.45 -0.57 -6.22
CA TRP A 131 2.43 -0.80 -7.27
C TRP A 131 3.40 0.38 -7.32
N GLY A 132 4.50 0.21 -8.04
CA GLY A 132 5.46 1.28 -8.27
C GLY A 132 6.38 0.96 -9.43
N ILE A 133 6.91 2.02 -10.04
CA ILE A 133 7.92 1.93 -11.09
C ILE A 133 9.08 2.83 -10.66
N VAL A 134 10.30 2.35 -10.85
CA VAL A 134 11.50 3.18 -10.65
C VAL A 134 11.57 4.21 -11.77
N THR A 135 11.52 5.49 -11.40
CA THR A 135 11.51 6.61 -12.37
C THR A 135 12.87 7.27 -12.54
N GLY A 136 13.86 6.87 -11.74
CA GLY A 136 15.16 7.51 -11.69
C GLY A 136 16.08 6.84 -10.69
N LYS A 137 17.38 6.92 -10.94
CA LYS A 137 18.42 6.42 -10.03
C LYS A 137 19.56 7.44 -9.96
N GLU A 138 19.92 7.87 -8.75
CA GLU A 138 21.00 8.84 -8.53
C GLU A 138 21.85 8.44 -7.32
N GLU A 139 23.15 8.64 -7.41
CA GLU A 139 24.07 8.52 -6.29
C GLU A 139 24.25 9.91 -5.66
N LYS A 140 24.03 10.03 -4.35
CA LYS A 140 24.23 11.28 -3.63
C LYS A 140 25.57 11.29 -2.91
N PRO A 141 26.32 12.39 -2.93
CA PRO A 141 27.48 12.56 -2.06
C PRO A 141 27.06 12.42 -0.58
N GLU A 142 27.94 11.89 0.26
CA GLU A 142 27.69 11.58 1.69
C GLU A 142 27.13 12.74 2.55
N TRP A 143 27.18 13.99 2.05
CA TRP A 143 26.84 15.20 2.79
C TRP A 143 25.45 15.79 2.49
N VAL A 144 24.61 15.12 1.70
CA VAL A 144 23.26 15.61 1.40
C VAL A 144 22.25 14.89 2.30
N LEU A 145 21.96 15.47 3.48
CA LEU A 145 20.79 15.17 4.30
C LEU A 145 19.56 15.96 3.81
#